data_AF-A0A7K4C4N3-F1
#
_entry.id   AF-A0A7K4C4N3-F1
#
_cell.length_a   1.000
_cell.length_b   1.000
_cell.length_c   1.000
_cell.angle_alpha   90.00
_cell.angle_beta   90.00
_cell.angle_gamma   90.00
#
_symmetry.space_group_name_H-M   'P 1'
#
loop_
_entity.id
_entity.type
_entity.pdbx_description
1 polymer ?
#
loop_
_entity_poly.entity_id
_entity_poly.type
_entity_poly.pdbx_seq_one_letter_code
_entity_poly.pdbx_strand_id
1 'polypeptide(L)'
;MTRSITLLALGLILAALVCSIPAGAVVTPLPGQGNQMEILFGVHPNAKTNETITAFIAEHGEIWWHESTYNHTHEYVYIVPANDCEEQLVYLNRIRADEHGGEQSIGQIWIIGCDEALPLAAELTFPKIFAKYPALSDDGGVRSYVENQSPGRYEEFKTGPSRAQVCFINDTGVFTEYIVDLSGGEIISTTYVSEEDLPVNKSAATAQAFSGKPPDARVENIVLRAYDDTIVWEVTVRAGSKADVVQVPADPASGHPPWTATPGFGAVVAVCGIGMGIVLCRKRR
;
A
#
# COMPACT_ATOMS: atom_id res chain seq x y z
N MET A 1 25.44 19.82 -51.84
CA MET A 1 24.75 20.64 -50.82
C MET A 1 23.94 19.83 -49.81
N THR A 2 23.35 18.70 -50.17
CA THR A 2 22.44 17.90 -49.31
C THR A 2 23.10 17.16 -48.13
N ARG A 3 24.37 16.76 -48.23
CA ARG A 3 25.10 16.04 -47.16
C ARG A 3 25.52 16.93 -45.98
N SER A 4 25.82 18.20 -46.23
CA SER A 4 26.22 19.13 -45.16
C SER A 4 25.03 19.59 -44.31
N ILE A 5 23.84 19.69 -44.92
CA ILE A 5 22.60 20.06 -44.22
C ILE A 5 22.12 18.92 -43.32
N THR A 6 22.27 17.67 -43.76
CA THR A 6 21.91 16.49 -42.95
C THR A 6 22.83 16.30 -41.75
N LEU A 7 24.14 16.55 -41.90
CA LEU A 7 25.08 16.51 -40.77
C LEU A 7 24.85 17.65 -39.76
N LEU A 8 24.49 18.85 -40.24
CA LEU A 8 24.14 19.97 -39.37
C LEU A 8 22.83 19.74 -38.61
N ALA A 9 21.82 19.17 -39.28
CA ALA A 9 20.56 18.79 -38.65
C ALA A 9 20.78 17.69 -37.59
N LEU A 10 21.61 16.69 -37.88
CA LEU A 10 21.92 15.63 -36.91
C LEU A 10 22.69 16.19 -35.69
N GLY A 11 23.65 17.10 -35.92
CA GLY A 11 24.41 17.76 -34.86
C GLY A 11 23.54 18.64 -33.97
N LEU A 12 22.57 19.36 -34.54
CA LEU A 12 21.62 20.18 -33.77
C LEU A 12 20.62 19.34 -32.98
N ILE A 13 20.19 18.19 -33.50
CA ILE A 13 19.30 17.26 -32.78
C ILE A 13 20.04 16.61 -31.61
N LEU A 14 21.30 16.20 -31.79
CA LEU A 14 22.15 15.68 -30.71
C LEU A 14 22.43 16.74 -29.64
N ALA A 15 22.70 17.99 -30.03
CA ALA A 15 22.90 19.08 -29.09
C ALA A 15 21.61 19.42 -28.31
N ALA A 16 20.45 19.41 -28.97
CA ALA A 16 19.16 19.62 -28.31
C ALA A 16 18.81 18.47 -27.35
N LEU A 17 19.17 17.22 -27.66
CA LEU A 17 18.95 16.08 -26.77
C LEU A 17 19.81 16.19 -25.50
N VAL A 18 21.06 16.65 -25.62
CA VAL A 18 21.97 16.84 -24.48
C VAL A 18 21.58 18.04 -23.61
N CYS A 19 21.03 19.11 -24.20
CA CYS A 19 20.58 20.29 -23.47
C CYS A 19 19.18 20.15 -22.80
N SER A 20 18.48 19.05 -23.03
CA SER A 20 17.14 18.79 -22.45
C SER A 20 17.20 17.97 -21.14
N ILE A 21 18.39 17.57 -20.70
CA ILE A 21 18.58 16.86 -19.44
C ILE A 21 18.66 17.93 -18.33
N PRO A 22 17.73 17.95 -17.36
CA PRO A 22 17.81 18.89 -16.25
C PRO A 22 19.14 18.68 -15.52
N ALA A 23 19.81 19.78 -15.16
CA ALA A 23 21.05 19.76 -14.37
C ALA A 23 20.75 19.15 -12.99
N GLY A 24 20.87 17.84 -12.88
CA GLY A 24 20.45 17.05 -11.72
C GLY A 24 19.95 15.64 -12.06
N ALA A 25 19.62 15.35 -13.33
CA ALA A 25 19.36 13.98 -13.74
C ALA A 25 20.70 13.24 -13.90
N VAL A 26 21.07 12.48 -12.87
CA VAL A 26 22.02 11.38 -13.01
C VAL A 26 21.43 10.47 -14.07
N VAL A 27 22.11 10.36 -15.21
CA VAL A 27 21.80 9.32 -16.19
C VAL A 27 22.12 8.00 -15.51
N THR A 28 21.12 7.33 -14.97
CA THR A 28 21.27 5.96 -14.47
C THR A 28 21.72 5.11 -15.65
N PRO A 29 22.93 4.53 -15.62
CA PRO A 29 23.35 3.59 -16.65
C PRO A 29 22.36 2.42 -16.68
N LEU A 30 22.13 1.85 -17.86
CA LEU A 30 21.35 0.62 -17.97
C LEU A 30 21.95 -0.45 -17.03
N PRO A 31 21.11 -1.35 -16.45
CA PRO A 31 21.61 -2.49 -15.71
C PRO A 31 22.65 -3.22 -16.57
N GLY A 32 23.88 -3.38 -16.08
CA GLY A 32 24.98 -3.93 -16.88
C GLY A 32 26.18 -3.00 -17.11
N GLN A 33 26.04 -1.68 -16.98
CA GLN A 33 27.06 -0.72 -17.42
C GLN A 33 27.66 0.11 -16.28
N GLY A 34 29.00 0.19 -16.23
CA GLY A 34 29.73 0.98 -15.24
C GLY A 34 29.88 0.27 -13.89
N ASN A 35 30.62 0.91 -12.97
CA ASN A 35 30.80 0.39 -11.61
C ASN A 35 29.48 0.48 -10.83
N GLN A 36 28.74 -0.62 -10.78
CA GLN A 36 27.40 -0.68 -10.18
C GLN A 36 27.36 -0.21 -8.73
N MET A 37 28.42 -0.49 -7.95
CA MET A 37 28.53 -0.04 -6.57
C MET A 37 28.62 1.49 -6.47
N GLU A 38 29.44 2.12 -7.32
CA GLU A 38 29.55 3.59 -7.35
C GLU A 38 28.25 4.24 -7.82
N ILE A 39 27.56 3.63 -8.79
CA ILE A 39 26.26 4.11 -9.27
C ILE A 39 25.22 3.99 -8.16
N LEU A 40 25.14 2.83 -7.48
CA LEU A 40 24.25 2.62 -6.33
C LEU A 40 24.46 3.72 -5.28
N PHE A 41 25.70 3.97 -4.86
CA PHE A 41 25.99 5.00 -3.86
C PHE A 41 25.82 6.44 -4.36
N GLY A 42 25.79 6.64 -5.68
CA GLY A 42 25.45 7.92 -6.28
C GLY A 42 23.93 8.17 -6.30
N VAL A 43 23.13 7.13 -6.47
CA VAL A 43 21.66 7.22 -6.48
C VAL A 43 21.10 7.16 -5.05
N HIS A 44 21.59 6.23 -4.25
CA HIS A 44 21.20 5.94 -2.86
C HIS A 44 22.39 6.13 -1.91
N PRO A 45 22.85 7.37 -1.64
CA PRO A 45 24.02 7.61 -0.81
C PRO A 45 23.89 7.08 0.63
N ASN A 46 22.68 6.93 1.17
CA ASN A 46 22.49 6.30 2.49
C ASN A 46 22.95 4.83 2.52
N ALA A 47 22.95 4.14 1.37
CA ALA A 47 23.42 2.76 1.28
C ALA A 47 24.92 2.65 1.59
N LYS A 48 25.70 3.69 1.27
CA LYS A 48 27.14 3.75 1.52
C LYS A 48 27.51 3.78 3.00
N THR A 49 26.61 4.32 3.83
CA THR A 49 26.82 4.44 5.28
C THR A 49 26.12 3.34 6.08
N ASN A 50 25.35 2.48 5.41
CA ASN A 50 24.64 1.40 6.06
C ASN A 50 25.54 0.16 6.23
N GLU A 51 25.75 -0.27 7.47
CA GLU A 51 26.66 -1.39 7.78
C GLU A 51 26.20 -2.72 7.17
N THR A 52 24.90 -2.98 7.12
CA THR A 52 24.37 -4.24 6.55
C THR A 52 24.57 -4.29 5.04
N ILE A 53 24.26 -3.19 4.34
CA ILE A 53 24.43 -3.11 2.88
C ILE A 53 25.90 -3.19 2.49
N THR A 54 26.76 -2.42 3.17
CA THR A 54 28.20 -2.42 2.88
C THR A 54 28.87 -3.75 3.18
N ALA A 55 28.45 -4.46 4.25
CA ALA A 55 28.92 -5.81 4.53
C ALA A 55 28.51 -6.81 3.44
N PHE A 56 27.26 -6.80 3.00
CA PHE A 56 26.76 -7.67 1.93
C PHE A 56 27.53 -7.46 0.62
N ILE A 57 27.73 -6.21 0.21
CA ILE A 57 28.51 -5.88 -0.99
C ILE A 57 29.96 -6.34 -0.85
N ALA A 58 30.57 -6.19 0.33
CA ALA A 58 31.95 -6.62 0.56
C ALA A 58 32.12 -8.14 0.52
N GLU A 59 31.11 -8.89 0.96
CA GLU A 59 31.08 -10.36 0.93
C GLU A 59 30.95 -10.90 -0.50
N HIS A 60 30.03 -10.35 -1.28
CA HIS A 60 29.68 -10.84 -2.63
C HIS A 60 30.51 -10.20 -3.76
N GLY A 61 31.16 -9.07 -3.49
CA GLY A 61 32.04 -8.39 -4.42
C GLY A 61 31.29 -7.62 -5.51
N GLU A 62 31.25 -8.17 -6.72
CA GLU A 62 30.57 -7.52 -7.85
C GLU A 62 29.06 -7.70 -7.73
N ILE A 63 28.31 -6.62 -7.90
CA ILE A 63 26.85 -6.58 -7.73
C ILE A 63 26.15 -5.99 -8.95
N TRP A 64 24.88 -6.33 -9.10
CA TRP A 64 23.87 -5.60 -9.84
C TRP A 64 22.88 -5.00 -8.86
N TRP A 65 22.16 -3.96 -9.26
CA TRP A 65 21.07 -3.44 -8.46
C TRP A 65 19.96 -2.90 -9.36
N HIS A 66 18.75 -2.88 -8.81
CA HIS A 66 17.59 -2.27 -9.46
C HIS A 66 16.56 -1.81 -8.44
N GLU A 67 15.68 -0.94 -8.88
CA GLU A 67 14.53 -0.47 -8.10
C GLU A 67 13.26 -1.20 -8.55
N SER A 68 12.34 -1.41 -7.61
CA SER A 68 10.95 -1.73 -7.91
C SER A 68 10.06 -0.86 -7.04
N THR A 69 9.07 -0.21 -7.64
CA THR A 69 8.08 0.55 -6.87
C THR A 69 7.38 -0.37 -5.88
N TYR A 70 7.36 0.03 -4.60
CA TYR A 70 6.53 -0.62 -3.58
C TYR A 70 5.20 0.11 -3.46
N ASN A 71 5.24 1.42 -3.23
CA ASN A 71 4.06 2.27 -3.23
C ASN A 71 4.40 3.74 -3.58
N HIS A 72 3.48 4.66 -3.31
CA HIS A 72 3.66 6.09 -3.60
C HIS A 72 4.64 6.80 -2.66
N THR A 73 5.03 6.18 -1.55
CA THR A 73 5.96 6.74 -0.55
C THR A 73 7.30 6.00 -0.46
N HIS A 74 7.37 4.75 -0.91
CA HIS A 74 8.56 3.91 -0.80
C HIS A 74 8.76 3.01 -2.03
N GLU A 75 10.00 2.62 -2.24
CA GLU A 75 10.45 1.68 -3.28
C GLU A 75 11.34 0.61 -2.66
N TYR A 76 11.38 -0.55 -3.29
CA TYR A 76 12.39 -1.57 -2.98
C TYR A 76 13.63 -1.31 -3.82
N VAL A 77 14.79 -1.39 -3.18
CA VAL A 77 16.08 -1.43 -3.87
C VAL A 77 16.68 -2.81 -3.65
N TYR A 78 16.95 -3.50 -4.74
CA TYR A 78 17.53 -4.84 -4.77
C TYR A 78 19.01 -4.72 -5.09
N ILE A 79 19.83 -5.44 -4.34
CA ILE A 79 21.26 -5.62 -4.57
C ILE A 79 21.50 -7.12 -4.74
N VAL A 80 21.88 -7.48 -5.96
CA VAL A 80 21.99 -8.87 -6.41
C VAL A 80 23.45 -9.15 -6.74
N PRO A 81 24.08 -10.19 -6.16
CA PRO A 81 25.44 -10.55 -6.55
C PRO A 81 25.53 -10.91 -8.04
N ALA A 82 26.62 -10.52 -8.70
CA ALA A 82 26.77 -10.70 -10.14
C ALA A 82 27.12 -12.15 -10.55
N ASN A 83 27.77 -12.89 -9.67
CA ASN A 83 28.38 -14.19 -9.98
C ASN A 83 27.60 -15.39 -9.43
N ASP A 84 26.85 -15.20 -8.33
CA ASP A 84 26.11 -16.27 -7.67
C ASP A 84 24.85 -15.72 -7.01
N CYS A 85 23.67 -16.17 -7.45
CA CYS A 85 22.39 -15.67 -6.96
C CYS A 85 21.78 -16.65 -5.94
N GLU A 86 22.57 -17.08 -4.94
CA GLU A 86 22.01 -17.83 -3.81
C GLU A 86 21.14 -16.91 -2.95
N GLU A 87 21.57 -15.67 -2.76
CA GLU A 87 20.88 -14.66 -1.97
C GLU A 87 21.01 -13.26 -2.58
N GLN A 88 20.07 -12.39 -2.22
CA GLN A 88 20.04 -10.97 -2.58
C GLN A 88 19.68 -10.15 -1.36
N LEU A 89 20.20 -8.92 -1.31
CA LEU A 89 19.80 -7.95 -0.31
C LEU A 89 18.73 -7.04 -0.89
N VAL A 90 17.65 -6.84 -0.16
CA VAL A 90 16.61 -5.89 -0.51
C VAL A 90 16.41 -4.93 0.64
N TYR A 91 16.24 -3.64 0.36
CA TYR A 91 15.83 -2.68 1.37
C TYR A 91 14.69 -1.80 0.89
N LEU A 92 13.86 -1.37 1.84
CA LEU A 92 12.79 -0.40 1.60
C LEU A 92 13.38 1.02 1.68
N ASN A 93 13.24 1.81 0.63
CA ASN A 93 13.74 3.16 0.53
C ASN A 93 12.58 4.15 0.44
N ARG A 94 12.66 5.28 1.15
CA ARG A 94 11.65 6.34 1.07
C ARG A 94 11.82 7.17 -0.20
N ILE A 95 10.77 7.22 -1.02
CA ILE A 95 10.72 8.03 -2.23
C ILE A 95 10.79 9.52 -1.85
N ARG A 96 11.69 10.26 -2.51
CA ARG A 96 11.95 11.72 -2.36
C ARG A 96 12.60 12.15 -1.03
N ALA A 97 13.19 11.23 -0.27
CA ALA A 97 14.09 11.66 0.80
C ALA A 97 15.30 12.40 0.20
N ASP A 98 15.68 13.54 0.76
CA ASP A 98 16.90 14.25 0.36
C ASP A 98 18.12 13.59 1.01
N GLU A 99 18.50 12.41 0.49
CA GLU A 99 19.63 11.64 1.05
C GLU A 99 20.95 12.42 0.95
N HIS A 100 21.10 13.25 -0.08
CA HIS A 100 22.27 14.11 -0.27
C HIS A 100 22.30 15.27 0.74
N GLY A 101 21.14 15.74 1.19
CA GLY A 101 20.95 16.65 2.31
C GLY A 101 21.10 16.01 3.70
N GLY A 102 21.31 14.69 3.77
CA GLY A 102 21.50 13.93 5.00
C GLY A 102 20.22 13.36 5.60
N GLU A 103 19.09 13.41 4.88
CA GLU A 103 17.87 12.73 5.31
C GLU A 103 18.05 11.21 5.24
N GLN A 104 17.64 10.49 6.28
CA GLN A 104 17.61 9.03 6.26
C GLN A 104 16.41 8.52 5.46
N SER A 105 16.68 7.65 4.49
CA SER A 105 15.69 7.09 3.56
C SER A 105 15.50 5.59 3.70
N ILE A 106 16.54 4.88 4.13
CA ILE A 106 16.56 3.43 4.26
C ILE A 106 15.77 3.02 5.49
N GLY A 107 14.75 2.22 5.27
CA GLY A 107 13.95 1.57 6.29
C GLY A 107 14.48 0.17 6.61
N GLN A 108 13.62 -0.83 6.42
CA GLN A 108 13.96 -2.22 6.69
C GLN A 108 14.84 -2.82 5.59
N ILE A 109 15.67 -3.79 5.98
CA ILE A 109 16.63 -4.50 5.13
C ILE A 109 16.40 -6.00 5.31
N TRP A 110 16.42 -6.74 4.21
CA TRP A 110 16.29 -8.20 4.15
C TRP A 110 17.43 -8.78 3.32
N ILE A 111 17.88 -9.96 3.72
CA ILE A 111 18.70 -10.84 2.90
C ILE A 111 17.85 -12.10 2.69
N ILE A 112 17.51 -12.36 1.44
CA ILE A 112 16.57 -13.41 1.04
C ILE A 112 17.15 -14.23 -0.10
N GLY A 113 16.64 -15.44 -0.33
CA GLY A 113 16.99 -16.19 -1.54
C GLY A 113 16.63 -15.40 -2.81
N CYS A 114 17.39 -15.57 -3.90
CA CYS A 114 17.05 -14.87 -5.16
C CYS A 114 15.66 -15.24 -5.72
N ASP A 115 15.20 -16.46 -5.45
CA ASP A 115 13.88 -16.96 -5.83
C ASP A 115 12.83 -16.80 -4.71
N GLU A 116 13.21 -16.23 -3.57
CA GLU A 116 12.32 -16.06 -2.42
C GLU A 116 11.47 -14.80 -2.60
N ALA A 117 10.17 -14.91 -2.30
CA ALA A 117 9.29 -13.75 -2.32
C ALA A 117 9.61 -12.85 -1.12
N LEU A 118 9.71 -11.54 -1.37
CA LEU A 118 9.87 -10.58 -0.28
C LEU A 118 8.70 -10.64 0.71
N PRO A 119 8.96 -10.39 2.00
CA PRO A 119 7.89 -10.11 2.95
C PRO A 119 7.08 -8.92 2.44
N LEU A 120 5.76 -9.10 2.39
CA LEU A 120 4.86 -8.04 1.95
C LEU A 120 4.99 -6.86 2.91
N ALA A 121 5.28 -5.65 2.44
CA ALA A 121 5.41 -4.53 3.37
C ALA A 121 4.09 -4.11 4.04
N ALA A 122 2.95 -4.65 3.61
CA ALA A 122 1.75 -4.69 4.44
C ALA A 122 2.01 -5.41 5.78
N GLU A 123 2.55 -6.64 5.75
CA GLU A 123 2.90 -7.43 6.94
C GLU A 123 3.86 -6.70 7.87
N LEU A 124 4.74 -5.89 7.29
CA LEU A 124 5.72 -5.10 8.02
C LEU A 124 5.13 -3.85 8.67
N THR A 125 4.08 -3.29 8.07
CA THR A 125 3.37 -2.12 8.60
C THR A 125 2.52 -2.50 9.81
N PHE A 126 1.84 -3.66 9.77
CA PHE A 126 0.96 -4.11 10.86
C PHE A 126 1.22 -5.56 11.31
N PRO A 127 2.43 -5.90 11.77
CA PRO A 127 2.82 -7.29 12.03
C PRO A 127 1.93 -7.98 13.07
N LYS A 128 1.41 -7.24 14.06
CA LYS A 128 0.55 -7.78 15.10
C LYS A 128 -0.82 -8.25 14.58
N ILE A 129 -1.45 -7.49 13.69
CA ILE A 129 -2.79 -7.84 13.21
C ILE A 129 -2.72 -8.95 12.18
N PHE A 130 -1.69 -8.96 11.33
CA PHE A 130 -1.47 -10.04 10.36
C PHE A 130 -1.05 -11.35 11.03
N ALA A 131 -0.24 -11.31 12.09
CA ALA A 131 0.05 -12.51 12.89
C ALA A 131 -1.20 -13.07 13.59
N LYS A 132 -2.15 -12.20 13.96
CA LYS A 132 -3.41 -12.60 14.59
C LYS A 132 -4.43 -13.13 13.57
N TYR A 133 -4.48 -12.53 12.39
CA TYR A 133 -5.39 -12.87 11.30
C TYR A 133 -4.60 -13.03 9.98
N PRO A 134 -4.00 -14.20 9.72
CA PRO A 134 -3.17 -14.41 8.52
C PRO A 134 -3.93 -14.18 7.21
N ALA A 135 -5.23 -14.47 7.16
CA ALA A 135 -6.07 -14.22 5.99
C ALA A 135 -6.05 -12.76 5.51
N LEU A 136 -5.76 -11.81 6.40
CA LEU A 136 -5.64 -10.39 6.04
C LEU A 136 -4.41 -10.11 5.16
N SER A 137 -3.30 -10.83 5.34
CA SER A 137 -2.10 -10.59 4.52
C SER A 137 -2.20 -11.25 3.14
N ASP A 138 -2.98 -12.32 3.02
CA ASP A 138 -3.27 -12.98 1.74
C ASP A 138 -4.30 -12.23 0.88
N ASP A 139 -5.08 -11.32 1.48
CA ASP A 139 -6.11 -10.57 0.74
C ASP A 139 -5.52 -9.47 -0.14
N GLY A 140 -5.75 -9.59 -1.45
CA GLY A 140 -5.24 -8.64 -2.44
C GLY A 140 -5.80 -7.22 -2.28
N GLY A 141 -7.01 -7.07 -1.73
CA GLY A 141 -7.63 -5.78 -1.47
C GLY A 141 -7.00 -5.05 -0.28
N VAL A 142 -6.80 -5.77 0.84
CA VAL A 142 -6.07 -5.28 2.02
C VAL A 142 -4.66 -4.89 1.63
N ARG A 143 -3.94 -5.75 0.92
CA ARG A 143 -2.58 -5.46 0.45
C ARG A 143 -2.54 -4.21 -0.42
N SER A 144 -3.38 -4.16 -1.45
CA SER A 144 -3.45 -3.01 -2.36
C SER A 144 -3.77 -1.72 -1.60
N TYR A 145 -4.65 -1.77 -0.60
CA TYR A 145 -4.93 -0.59 0.23
C TYR A 145 -3.73 -0.21 1.10
N VAL A 146 -3.09 -1.14 1.80
CA VAL A 146 -1.94 -0.83 2.65
C VAL A 146 -0.77 -0.28 1.84
N GLU A 147 -0.52 -0.86 0.67
CA GLU A 147 0.48 -0.39 -0.27
C GLU A 147 0.10 1.01 -0.78
N ASN A 148 -1.03 1.15 -1.47
CA ASN A 148 -1.37 2.38 -2.18
C ASN A 148 -1.81 3.54 -1.30
N GLN A 149 -2.47 3.27 -0.17
CA GLN A 149 -2.99 4.30 0.73
C GLN A 149 -2.10 4.51 1.97
N SER A 150 -1.13 3.62 2.23
CA SER A 150 -0.17 3.78 3.34
C SER A 150 -0.83 4.17 4.68
N PRO A 151 -1.85 3.43 5.15
CA PRO A 151 -2.53 3.72 6.40
C PRO A 151 -1.55 3.76 7.58
N GLY A 152 -1.74 4.74 8.47
CA GLY A 152 -0.84 4.96 9.61
C GLY A 152 -1.19 4.13 10.85
N ARG A 153 -2.41 3.59 10.92
CA ARG A 153 -2.91 2.81 12.05
C ARG A 153 -4.01 1.83 11.64
N TYR A 154 -4.34 0.92 12.55
CA TYR A 154 -5.51 0.06 12.44
C TYR A 154 -6.28 0.02 13.76
N GLU A 155 -7.55 -0.33 13.70
CA GLU A 155 -8.42 -0.56 14.86
C GLU A 155 -9.09 -1.93 14.73
N GLU A 156 -9.22 -2.66 15.83
CA GLU A 156 -9.89 -3.96 15.88
C GLU A 156 -11.09 -3.90 16.82
N PHE A 157 -12.23 -4.34 16.32
CA PHE A 157 -13.48 -4.34 17.02
C PHE A 157 -14.08 -5.74 17.11
N LYS A 158 -14.33 -6.22 18.33
CA LYS A 158 -15.09 -7.46 18.52
C LYS A 158 -16.58 -7.18 18.35
N THR A 159 -17.18 -7.76 17.32
CA THR A 159 -18.61 -7.64 17.02
C THR A 159 -19.40 -8.87 17.48
N GLY A 160 -18.71 -9.95 17.87
CA GLY A 160 -19.33 -11.13 18.49
C GLY A 160 -18.29 -12.15 18.99
N PRO A 161 -18.72 -13.32 19.49
CA PRO A 161 -17.82 -14.35 20.04
C PRO A 161 -16.75 -14.83 19.05
N SER A 162 -17.09 -14.87 17.77
CA SER A 162 -16.19 -15.24 16.67
C SER A 162 -16.11 -14.18 15.58
N ARG A 163 -16.74 -13.00 15.76
CA ARG A 163 -16.77 -11.94 14.76
C ARG A 163 -15.92 -10.75 15.19
N ALA A 164 -15.12 -10.26 14.27
CA ALA A 164 -14.33 -9.06 14.43
C ALA A 164 -14.43 -8.19 13.18
N GLN A 165 -14.20 -6.90 13.34
CA GLN A 165 -14.02 -5.95 12.25
C GLN A 165 -12.66 -5.29 12.44
N VAL A 166 -11.84 -5.29 11.39
CA VAL A 166 -10.52 -4.64 11.38
C VAL A 166 -10.58 -3.47 10.39
N CYS A 167 -10.33 -2.27 10.87
CA CYS A 167 -10.31 -1.06 10.04
C CYS A 167 -8.85 -0.60 9.89
N PHE A 168 -8.33 -0.60 8.67
CA PHE A 168 -7.05 0.06 8.35
C PHE A 168 -7.32 1.50 7.97
N ILE A 169 -6.65 2.45 8.64
CA ILE A 169 -7.04 3.86 8.63
C ILE A 169 -5.89 4.71 8.11
N ASN A 170 -6.15 5.43 7.02
CA ASN A 170 -5.34 6.57 6.63
C ASN A 170 -6.05 7.86 7.04
N ASP A 171 -5.52 8.54 8.05
CA ASP A 171 -5.98 9.85 8.51
C ASP A 171 -5.01 10.99 8.15
N THR A 172 -4.06 10.72 7.25
CA THR A 172 -3.13 11.69 6.67
C THR A 172 -3.61 12.14 5.29
N GLY A 173 -4.03 13.40 5.18
CA GLY A 173 -4.69 13.90 3.97
C GLY A 173 -6.18 13.56 3.96
N VAL A 174 -6.66 13.01 2.84
CA VAL A 174 -8.05 12.54 2.70
C VAL A 174 -8.24 11.31 3.58
N PHE A 175 -9.23 11.36 4.47
CA PHE A 175 -9.54 10.25 5.35
C PHE A 175 -10.10 9.07 4.55
N THR A 176 -9.41 7.93 4.60
CA THR A 176 -9.90 6.68 4.00
C THR A 176 -9.79 5.54 4.98
N GLU A 177 -10.67 4.56 4.85
CA GLU A 177 -10.62 3.32 5.61
C GLU A 177 -10.87 2.10 4.73
N TYR A 178 -10.14 1.03 5.03
CA TYR A 178 -10.42 -0.31 4.52
C TYR A 178 -10.89 -1.18 5.67
N ILE A 179 -12.18 -1.49 5.66
CA ILE A 179 -12.91 -2.21 6.71
C ILE A 179 -13.02 -3.68 6.31
N VAL A 180 -12.56 -4.58 7.17
CA VAL A 180 -12.57 -6.02 6.93
C VAL A 180 -13.38 -6.72 8.01
N ASP A 181 -14.47 -7.38 7.61
CA ASP A 181 -15.26 -8.21 8.51
C ASP A 181 -14.72 -9.64 8.53
N LEU A 182 -14.46 -10.13 9.75
CA LEU A 182 -13.89 -11.42 10.02
C LEU A 182 -14.87 -12.32 10.77
N SER A 183 -14.90 -13.61 10.42
CA SER A 183 -15.55 -14.66 11.22
C SER A 183 -14.61 -15.84 11.41
N GLY A 184 -14.29 -16.16 12.66
CA GLY A 184 -13.35 -17.23 12.98
C GLY A 184 -11.92 -16.96 12.50
N GLY A 185 -11.60 -15.71 12.14
CA GLY A 185 -10.32 -15.32 11.56
C GLY A 185 -10.30 -15.27 10.03
N GLU A 186 -11.37 -15.71 9.37
CA GLU A 186 -11.53 -15.66 7.91
C GLU A 186 -12.26 -14.39 7.46
N ILE A 187 -11.91 -13.88 6.28
CA ILE A 187 -12.56 -12.69 5.68
C ILE A 187 -13.93 -13.06 5.13
N ILE A 188 -14.96 -12.35 5.60
CA ILE A 188 -16.34 -12.46 5.09
C ILE A 188 -16.59 -11.41 4.02
N SER A 189 -16.21 -10.17 4.31
CA SER A 189 -16.45 -9.01 3.46
C SER A 189 -15.38 -7.95 3.68
N THR A 190 -15.13 -7.18 2.64
CA THR A 190 -14.28 -6.00 2.69
C THR A 190 -15.05 -4.79 2.16
N THR A 191 -14.83 -3.64 2.77
CA THR A 191 -15.46 -2.37 2.38
C THR A 191 -14.39 -1.28 2.38
N TYR A 192 -14.19 -0.64 1.23
CA TYR A 192 -13.38 0.58 1.13
C TYR A 192 -14.29 1.80 1.27
N VAL A 193 -13.84 2.78 2.05
CA VAL A 193 -14.55 4.04 2.26
C VAL A 193 -13.57 5.21 2.13
N SER A 194 -13.94 6.21 1.33
CA SER A 194 -13.28 7.51 1.29
C SER A 194 -14.21 8.56 1.86
N GLU A 195 -13.71 9.47 2.70
CA GLU A 195 -14.54 10.56 3.23
C GLU A 195 -15.07 11.51 2.14
N GLU A 196 -14.42 11.54 0.97
CA GLU A 196 -14.89 12.31 -0.18
C GLU A 196 -16.19 11.76 -0.77
N ASP A 197 -16.43 10.47 -0.59
CA ASP A 197 -17.65 9.79 -1.03
C ASP A 197 -18.77 9.85 0.03
N LEU A 198 -18.47 10.40 1.23
CA LEU A 198 -19.40 10.47 2.34
C LEU A 198 -20.09 11.84 2.44
N PRO A 199 -21.43 11.88 2.55
CA PRO A 199 -22.17 13.13 2.77
C PRO A 199 -21.78 13.85 4.08
N VAL A 200 -21.42 13.09 5.12
CA VAL A 200 -20.86 13.61 6.36
C VAL A 200 -19.38 13.25 6.40
N ASN A 201 -18.50 14.23 6.23
CA ASN A 201 -17.05 14.05 6.34
C ASN A 201 -16.57 14.04 7.80
N LYS A 202 -15.28 13.74 8.01
CA LYS A 202 -14.65 13.66 9.34
C LYS A 202 -14.85 14.91 10.18
N SER A 203 -14.73 16.09 9.57
CA SER A 203 -14.87 17.39 10.26
C SER A 203 -16.30 17.62 10.74
N ALA A 204 -17.29 17.35 9.89
CA ALA A 204 -18.70 17.47 10.23
C ALA A 204 -19.11 16.45 11.31
N ALA A 205 -18.66 15.19 11.21
CA ALA A 205 -18.91 14.17 12.22
C ALA A 205 -18.31 14.58 13.58
N THR A 206 -17.08 15.10 13.57
CA THR A 206 -16.41 15.60 14.78
C THR A 206 -17.19 16.76 15.41
N ALA A 207 -17.64 17.73 14.62
CA ALA A 207 -18.42 18.86 15.12
C ALA A 207 -19.74 18.41 15.75
N GLN A 208 -20.43 17.43 15.15
CA GLN A 208 -21.64 16.84 15.71
C GLN A 208 -21.35 16.07 17.02
N ALA A 209 -20.25 15.33 17.09
CA ALA A 209 -19.85 14.61 18.30
C ALA A 209 -19.52 15.53 19.48
N PHE A 210 -19.05 16.76 19.20
CA PHE A 210 -18.81 17.79 20.21
C PHE A 210 -20.08 18.54 20.64
N SER A 211 -21.21 18.35 19.97
CA SER A 211 -22.45 19.04 20.33
C SER A 211 -22.85 18.72 21.78
N GLY A 212 -22.95 19.76 22.61
CA GLY A 212 -23.27 19.63 24.04
C GLY A 212 -22.14 19.09 24.92
N LYS A 213 -20.92 18.94 24.40
CA LYS A 213 -19.73 18.58 25.20
C LYS A 213 -19.07 19.84 25.79
N PRO A 214 -18.37 19.70 26.93
CA PRO A 214 -17.70 20.84 27.56
C PRO A 214 -16.53 21.35 26.71
N PRO A 215 -16.08 22.61 26.90
CA PRO A 215 -15.07 23.24 26.04
C PRO A 215 -13.69 22.58 26.06
N ASP A 216 -13.38 21.83 27.12
CA ASP A 216 -12.13 21.07 27.29
C ASP A 216 -12.18 19.66 26.69
N ALA A 217 -13.31 19.29 26.09
CA ALA A 217 -13.45 18.00 25.45
C ALA A 217 -12.52 17.88 24.23
N ARG A 218 -11.99 16.69 23.99
CA ARG A 218 -11.14 16.38 22.82
C ARG A 218 -11.53 15.06 22.18
N VAL A 219 -11.29 14.94 20.88
CA VAL A 219 -11.39 13.65 20.18
C VAL A 219 -10.16 12.83 20.51
N GLU A 220 -10.36 11.60 20.96
CA GLU A 220 -9.29 10.63 21.19
C GLU A 220 -9.17 9.63 20.05
N ASN A 221 -10.30 9.29 19.43
CA ASN A 221 -10.33 8.39 18.29
C ASN A 221 -11.50 8.75 17.38
N ILE A 222 -11.34 8.52 16.09
CA ILE A 222 -12.38 8.61 15.08
C ILE A 222 -12.15 7.50 14.07
N VAL A 223 -13.20 6.73 13.82
CA VAL A 223 -13.19 5.60 12.89
C VAL A 223 -14.50 5.54 12.13
N LEU A 224 -14.51 4.88 10.98
CA LEU A 224 -15.72 4.42 10.32
C LEU A 224 -15.99 2.96 10.73
N ARG A 225 -17.26 2.68 10.97
CA ARG A 225 -17.73 1.32 11.21
C ARG A 225 -18.80 0.95 10.22
N ALA A 226 -18.62 -0.21 9.59
CA ALA A 226 -19.63 -0.82 8.77
C ALA A 226 -20.56 -1.68 9.63
N TYR A 227 -21.85 -1.40 9.54
CA TYR A 227 -22.94 -2.22 10.02
C TYR A 227 -23.72 -2.73 8.79
N ASP A 228 -24.57 -3.74 8.98
CA ASP A 228 -25.23 -4.48 7.88
C ASP A 228 -25.78 -3.57 6.76
N ASP A 229 -26.42 -2.45 7.12
CA ASP A 229 -27.05 -1.53 6.16
C ASP A 229 -26.50 -0.08 6.23
N THR A 230 -25.48 0.19 7.03
CA THR A 230 -25.04 1.58 7.25
C THR A 230 -23.58 1.68 7.65
N ILE A 231 -22.96 2.81 7.29
CA ILE A 231 -21.67 3.20 7.83
C ILE A 231 -21.88 4.38 8.77
N VAL A 232 -21.22 4.30 9.93
CA VAL A 232 -21.26 5.36 10.94
C VAL A 232 -19.85 5.77 11.31
N TRP A 233 -19.68 7.06 11.56
CA TRP A 233 -18.53 7.57 12.28
C TRP A 233 -18.69 7.24 13.77
N GLU A 234 -17.73 6.53 14.34
CA GLU A 234 -17.61 6.38 15.79
C GLU A 234 -16.53 7.34 16.29
N VAL A 235 -16.97 8.42 16.94
CA VAL A 235 -16.09 9.45 17.49
C VAL A 235 -15.97 9.24 19.01
N THR A 236 -14.78 8.86 19.47
CA THR A 236 -14.49 8.76 20.90
C THR A 236 -14.07 10.13 21.40
N VAL A 237 -14.92 10.75 22.22
CA VAL A 237 -14.70 12.08 22.81
C VAL A 237 -14.41 11.93 24.29
N ARG A 238 -13.28 12.46 24.75
CA ARG A 238 -12.97 12.59 26.18
C ARG A 238 -13.33 13.96 26.70
N ALA A 239 -14.10 13.98 27.78
CA ALA A 239 -14.42 15.16 28.58
C ALA A 239 -14.02 14.90 30.04
N GLY A 240 -12.96 15.54 30.52
CA GLY A 240 -12.36 15.23 31.81
C GLY A 240 -11.87 13.78 31.91
N SER A 241 -12.38 13.02 32.88
CA SER A 241 -12.02 11.61 33.11
C SER A 241 -12.88 10.61 32.31
N LYS A 242 -13.93 11.07 31.62
CA LYS A 242 -14.89 10.21 30.92
C LYS A 242 -14.66 10.25 29.42
N ALA A 243 -14.55 9.08 28.80
CA ALA A 243 -14.61 8.92 27.35
C ALA A 243 -16.00 8.41 26.96
N ASP A 244 -16.64 9.08 26.00
CA ASP A 244 -17.90 8.67 25.40
C ASP A 244 -17.67 8.38 23.92
N VAL A 245 -18.25 7.30 23.40
CA VAL A 245 -18.31 7.04 21.96
C VAL A 245 -19.61 7.63 21.44
N VAL A 246 -19.52 8.55 20.48
CA VAL A 246 -20.66 9.15 19.79
C VAL A 246 -20.72 8.57 18.39
N GLN A 247 -21.87 8.01 18.03
CA GLN A 247 -22.13 7.51 16.69
C GLN A 247 -22.80 8.60 15.86
N VAL A 248 -22.20 8.95 14.73
CA VAL A 248 -22.74 9.89 13.76
C VAL A 248 -22.91 9.16 12.43
N PRO A 249 -24.13 9.04 11.88
CA PRO A 249 -24.33 8.41 10.58
C PRO A 249 -23.47 9.07 9.51
N ALA A 250 -22.74 8.26 8.73
CA ALA A 250 -21.93 8.75 7.61
C ALA A 250 -22.80 9.03 6.37
N ASP A 251 -23.98 8.39 6.31
CA ASP A 251 -24.99 8.50 5.24
C ASP A 251 -26.23 9.25 5.76
N PRO A 252 -26.93 10.06 4.94
CA PRO A 252 -28.32 10.41 5.19
C PRO A 252 -29.16 9.14 5.42
N ALA A 253 -30.14 9.21 6.32
CA ALA A 253 -31.03 8.12 6.69
C ALA A 253 -31.95 7.58 5.55
N SER A 254 -31.64 7.87 4.28
CA SER A 254 -32.46 7.59 3.11
C SER A 254 -31.62 7.39 1.84
N GLY A 255 -31.02 6.22 1.64
CA GLY A 255 -30.54 5.81 0.32
C GLY A 255 -29.39 4.80 0.35
N HIS A 256 -29.22 4.08 -0.77
CA HIS A 256 -28.25 2.99 -0.88
C HIS A 256 -26.80 3.45 -0.66
N PRO A 257 -25.97 2.57 -0.08
CA PRO A 257 -24.58 2.86 0.20
C PRO A 257 -23.76 3.16 -1.06
N PRO A 258 -22.98 4.26 -1.12
CA PRO A 258 -22.04 4.55 -2.22
C PRO A 258 -20.77 3.68 -2.20
N TRP A 259 -20.57 2.83 -1.18
CA TRP A 259 -19.37 2.01 -1.02
C TRP A 259 -19.49 0.63 -1.66
N THR A 260 -18.35 0.12 -2.16
CA THR A 260 -18.28 -1.20 -2.78
C THR A 260 -17.92 -2.24 -1.73
N ALA A 261 -18.93 -2.99 -1.25
CA ALA A 261 -18.69 -4.18 -0.44
C ALA A 261 -18.30 -5.33 -1.39
N THR A 262 -17.07 -5.82 -1.28
CA THR A 262 -16.63 -7.00 -2.06
C THR A 262 -16.73 -8.22 -1.16
N PRO A 263 -17.43 -9.30 -1.55
CA PRO A 263 -17.36 -10.55 -0.83
C PRO A 263 -15.91 -11.03 -0.78
N GLY A 264 -15.43 -11.45 0.40
CA GLY A 264 -14.09 -12.02 0.52
C GLY A 264 -13.93 -13.23 -0.41
N PHE A 265 -12.76 -13.38 -1.04
CA PHE A 265 -12.42 -14.51 -1.91
C PHE A 265 -12.22 -15.81 -1.09
N GLY A 266 -13.25 -16.25 -0.37
CA GLY A 266 -13.30 -17.52 0.37
C GLY A 266 -14.40 -18.47 -0.11
N ALA A 267 -15.31 -18.03 -0.97
CA ALA A 267 -16.37 -18.88 -1.53
C ALA A 267 -15.97 -19.40 -2.91
N VAL A 268 -15.26 -20.53 -2.96
CA VAL A 268 -15.22 -21.37 -4.16
C VAL A 268 -16.65 -21.82 -4.44
N VAL A 269 -17.38 -21.06 -5.26
CA VAL A 269 -18.63 -21.54 -5.84
C VAL A 269 -18.24 -22.60 -6.85
N ALA A 270 -18.27 -23.86 -6.40
CA ALA A 270 -18.29 -25.01 -7.27
C ALA A 270 -19.53 -24.90 -8.17
N VAL A 271 -19.35 -24.36 -9.38
CA VAL A 271 -20.36 -24.43 -10.42
C VAL A 271 -20.43 -25.88 -10.87
N CYS A 272 -21.28 -26.67 -10.20
CA CYS A 272 -21.76 -27.93 -10.71
C CYS A 272 -22.46 -27.68 -12.05
N GLY A 273 -21.79 -28.02 -13.15
CA GLY A 273 -22.36 -28.04 -14.48
C GLY A 273 -23.49 -29.07 -14.57
N ILE A 274 -24.73 -28.65 -14.31
CA ILE A 274 -25.92 -29.38 -14.74
C ILE A 274 -26.12 -29.07 -16.22
N GLY A 275 -25.49 -29.87 -17.07
CA GLY A 275 -25.82 -29.94 -18.49
C GLY A 275 -27.16 -30.66 -18.67
N MET A 276 -28.26 -29.90 -18.76
CA MET A 276 -29.52 -30.40 -19.31
C MET A 276 -29.34 -30.75 -20.78
N GLY A 277 -29.13 -32.03 -21.09
CA GLY A 277 -29.33 -32.60 -22.41
C GLY A 277 -30.76 -33.11 -22.57
N ILE A 278 -31.71 -32.21 -22.83
CA ILE A 278 -33.04 -32.61 -23.31
C ILE A 278 -32.89 -32.97 -24.79
N VAL A 279 -32.80 -34.26 -25.10
CA VAL A 279 -33.09 -34.78 -26.44
C VAL A 279 -34.36 -35.62 -26.34
N LEU A 280 -35.48 -35.03 -26.73
CA LEU A 280 -36.71 -35.79 -27.02
C LEU A 280 -37.15 -35.57 -28.48
N CYS A 281 -37.03 -36.67 -29.20
CA CYS A 281 -37.93 -37.17 -30.24
C CYS A 281 -38.00 -36.47 -31.61
N ARG A 282 -37.59 -37.22 -32.65
CA ARG A 282 -38.55 -37.58 -33.70
C ARG A 282 -38.25 -38.92 -34.39
N LYS A 283 -39.20 -39.83 -34.18
CA LYS A 283 -39.43 -41.13 -34.83
C LYS A 283 -39.95 -40.91 -36.26
N ARG A 284 -39.43 -41.62 -37.28
CA ARG A 284 -40.22 -42.05 -38.45
C ARG A 284 -39.50 -43.10 -39.31
N ARG A 285 -40.12 -44.29 -39.30
CA ARG A 285 -40.04 -45.44 -40.21
C ARG A 285 -38.71 -46.14 -40.37
#